data_AF-A0A9D0GCA1-F1
#
_entry.id   AF-A0A9D0GCA1-F1
#
_cell.length_a   1.000
_cell.length_b   1.000
_cell.length_c   1.000
_cell.angle_alpha   90.00
_cell.angle_beta   90.00
_cell.angle_gamma   90.00
#
_symmetry.space_group_name_H-M   'P 1'
#
loop_
_entity.id
_entity.type
_entity.pdbx_description
1 polymer ?
#
loop_
_entity_poly.entity_id
_entity_poly.type
_entity_poly.pdbx_seq_one_letter_code
_entity_poly.pdbx_strand_id
1 'polypeptide(L)' 'MDEKTHVNILAESENYAVWVSTDPELNEPIYHIEVGNVTVHLFQDEWDELIGVLLQAAR' A
#
# COMPACT_ATOMS: atom_id res chain seq x y z
N MET A 1 14.61 -21.42 4.59
CA MET A 1 15.06 -20.45 3.57
C MET A 1 14.44 -19.16 4.02
N ASP A 2 15.24 -18.16 4.41
CA ASP A 2 14.70 -16.86 4.87
C ASP A 2 14.01 -16.21 3.67
N GLU A 3 12.71 -16.46 3.56
CA GLU A 3 11.91 -15.96 2.46
C GLU A 3 11.68 -14.48 2.77
N LYS A 4 12.39 -13.62 2.03
CA LYS A 4 12.46 -12.19 2.33
C LYS A 4 11.15 -11.51 1.93
N THR A 5 10.69 -10.58 2.75
CA THR A 5 9.63 -9.65 2.39
C THR A 5 9.93 -9.02 1.02
N HIS A 6 8.99 -9.14 0.10
CA HIS A 6 9.07 -8.54 -1.22
C HIS A 6 8.37 -7.19 -1.21
N VAL A 7 9.01 -6.17 -1.79
CA VAL A 7 8.47 -4.81 -1.88
C VAL A 7 8.34 -4.41 -3.34
N ASN A 8 7.21 -3.80 -3.69
CA ASN A 8 6.95 -3.28 -5.03
C ASN A 8 6.37 -1.86 -4.97
N ILE A 9 6.98 -0.91 -5.69
CA ILE A 9 6.49 0.46 -5.81
C ILE A 9 5.39 0.49 -6.86
N LEU A 10 4.21 0.98 -6.49
CA LEU A 10 3.04 1.06 -7.38
C LEU A 10 2.97 2.41 -8.08
N ALA A 11 3.24 3.49 -7.35
CA ALA A 11 3.30 4.85 -7.87
C ALA A 11 4.10 5.74 -6.93
N GLU A 12 4.78 6.74 -7.47
CA GLU A 12 5.47 7.75 -6.68
C GLU A 12 5.43 9.11 -7.37
N SER A 13 5.60 10.15 -6.57
CA SER A 13 5.72 11.55 -6.97
C SER A 13 6.68 12.25 -5.99
N GLU A 14 6.86 13.56 -6.11
CA GLU A 14 7.73 14.32 -5.22
C GLU A 14 7.33 14.23 -3.73
N ASN A 15 6.03 14.16 -3.42
CA ASN A 15 5.53 14.25 -2.04
C ASN A 15 4.73 13.02 -1.58
N TYR A 16 4.52 12.05 -2.47
CA TYR A 16 3.66 10.89 -2.22
C TYR A 16 4.27 9.64 -2.83
N ALA A 17 4.18 8.53 -2.11
CA ALA A 17 4.50 7.21 -2.64
C ALA A 17 3.45 6.19 -2.22
N VAL A 18 3.19 5.23 -3.10
CA VAL A 18 2.36 4.07 -2.85
C VAL A 18 3.17 2.84 -3.18
N TRP A 19 3.30 1.93 -2.22
CA TRP A 19 4.01 0.67 -2.40
C TRP A 19 3.32 -0.46 -1.64
N VAL A 20 3.63 -1.69 -2.00
CA VAL A 20 3.07 -2.90 -1.39
C VAL A 20 4.21 -3.79 -0.92
N SER A 21 4.03 -4.38 0.26
CA SER A 21 4.89 -5.45 0.76
C SER A 21 4.12 -6.75 0.86
N THR A 22 4.70 -7.84 0.38
CA THR A 22 4.23 -9.21 0.60
C THR A 22 5.28 -9.96 1.41
N ASP A 23 4.90 -10.39 2.59
CA ASP A 23 5.74 -11.22 3.44
C ASP A 23 5.30 -12.69 3.30
N PRO A 24 6.20 -13.65 3.13
CA PRO A 24 5.83 -15.06 2.95
C PRO A 24 5.14 -15.70 4.18
N GLU A 25 5.35 -15.16 5.37
CA GLU A 25 4.66 -15.61 6.59
C GLU A 25 3.28 -14.96 6.75
N LEU A 26 3.13 -13.76 6.21
CA LEU A 26 1.88 -13.00 6.20
C LEU A 26 1.14 -13.33 4.90
N ASN A 27 0.14 -14.21 4.98
CA ASN A 27 -0.65 -14.68 3.82
C ASN A 27 -1.47 -13.56 3.12
N GLU A 28 -1.19 -12.29 3.39
CA GLU A 28 -1.86 -11.13 2.82
C GLU A 28 -0.88 -9.97 2.54
N PRO A 29 -1.08 -9.22 1.44
CA PRO A 29 -0.29 -8.03 1.16
C PRO A 29 -0.65 -6.88 2.10
N ILE A 30 0.34 -6.04 2.42
CA ILE A 30 0.14 -4.75 3.09
C ILE A 30 0.45 -3.64 2.12
N TYR A 31 -0.50 -2.72 1.94
CA TYR A 31 -0.34 -1.52 1.14
C TYR A 31 0.10 -0.36 2.02
N HIS A 32 0.97 0.47 1.47
CA HIS A 32 1.61 1.58 2.16
C HIS A 32 1.40 2.86 1.35
N ILE A 33 0.85 3.88 1.97
CA ILE A 33 0.74 5.23 1.39
C ILE A 33 1.59 6.17 2.23
N GLU A 34 2.65 6.69 1.64
CA GLU A 34 3.49 7.73 2.22
C GLU A 34 2.94 9.10 1.84
N VAL A 35 2.62 9.91 2.85
CA VAL A 35 2.10 11.26 2.73
C VAL A 35 2.88 12.17 3.66
N GLY A 36 3.90 12.84 3.12
CA GLY A 36 4.77 13.71 3.91
C GLY A 36 5.48 12.96 5.04
N ASN A 37 5.09 13.21 6.29
CA ASN A 37 5.68 12.59 7.49
C ASN A 37 4.86 11.43 8.07
N VAL A 38 3.82 10.97 7.36
CA VAL A 38 2.95 9.88 7.78
C VAL A 38 2.99 8.76 6.75
N THR A 39 3.07 7.52 7.21
CA THR A 39 2.83 6.33 6.40
C THR A 39 1.56 5.65 6.91
N VAL A 40 0.63 5.39 6.00
CA VAL A 40 -0.59 4.64 6.27
C VAL A 40 -0.39 3.21 5.80
N HIS A 41 -0.62 2.25 6.69
CA HIS A 41 -0.57 0.81 6.41
C HIS A 41 -1.98 0.26 6.32
N LEU A 42 -2.28 -0.49 5.26
CA LEU A 42 -3.61 -1.01 4.98
C LEU A 42 -3.50 -2.48 4.59
N PHE A 43 -4.35 -3.32 5.18
CA PHE A 43 -4.59 -4.66 4.65
C PHE A 43 -5.35 -4.57 3.32
N GLN A 44 -5.41 -5.69 2.59
CA GLN A 44 -6.07 -5.77 1.27
C GLN A 44 -7.49 -5.18 1.28
N ASP A 45 -8.34 -5.57 2.24
CA ASP A 45 -9.74 -5.11 2.28
C ASP A 45 -9.85 -3.61 2.53
N GLU A 46 -9.01 -3.06 3.41
CA GLU A 46 -8.97 -1.63 3.74
C GLU A 46 -8.45 -0.80 2.56
N TRP A 47 -7.46 -1.33 1.84
CA TRP A 47 -6.94 -0.74 0.61
C TRP A 47 -8.03 -0.65 -0.46
N ASP A 48 -8.74 -1.75 -0.70
CA ASP A 48 -9.81 -1.81 -1.70
C ASP A 48 -10.96 -0.85 -1.36
N GLU A 49 -11.34 -0.75 -0.08
CA GLU A 49 -12.33 0.23 0.38
C GLU A 49 -11.86 1.68 0.16
N LEU A 50 -10.62 2.00 0.55
CA LEU A 50 -10.06 3.34 0.41
C LEU A 50 -10.01 3.76 -1.07
N ILE A 51 -9.46 2.92 -1.94
CA ILE A 51 -9.41 3.19 -3.39
C ILE A 51 -10.83 3.34 -3.95
N GLY A 52 -11.76 2.49 -3.53
CA GLY A 52 -13.17 2.59 -3.93
C GLY A 52 -13.78 3.95 -3.60
N VAL A 53 -13.54 4.49 -2.40
CA VAL A 53 -14.03 5.81 -1.99
C VAL A 53 -13.30 6.94 -2.71
N LEU A 54 -11.98 6.85 -2.90
CA LEU A 54 -11.20 7.86 -3.62
C LEU A 54 -11.62 7.96 -5.09
N LEU A 55 -11.85 6.84 -5.76
CA LEU A 55 -12.36 6.80 -7.14
C LEU A 55 -13.76 7.40 -7.25
N GLN A 56 -14.63 7.18 -6.26
CA GLN A 56 -15.94 7.85 -6.21
C GLN A 56 -15.84 9.36 -5.99
N ALA A 57 -14.82 9.81 -5.24
CA ALA A 57 -14.58 11.22 -4.99
C ALA A 57 -13.93 11.95 -6.18
N ALA A 58 -13.12 11.23 -6.96
CA ALA A 58 -12.54 11.72 -8.21
C ALA A 58 -13.66 11.91 -9.25
N ARG A 59 -14.00 13.18 -9.54
CA ARG A 59 -15.02 13.56 -10.53
C ARG A 59 -14.45 13.65 -11.94
#